data_AF-A0A842VAX7-F1
#
_entry.id   AF-A0A842VAX7-F1
#
_cell.length_a   1.000
_cell.length_b   1.000
_cell.length_c   1.000
_cell.angle_alpha   90.00
_cell.angle_beta   90.00
_cell.angle_gamma   90.00
#
_symmetry.space_group_name_H-M   'P 1'
#
loop_
_entity.id
_entity.type
_entity.pdbx_description
1 polymer ?
#
loop_
_entity_poly.entity_id
_entity_poly.type
_entity_poly.pdbx_seq_one_letter_code
_entity_poly.pdbx_strand_id
1 'polypeptide(L)'
;MIINELIKNFKLIFRNWSSLLLLILGPLAIILIIGLTFSGGDPHSIVIGVNDKGEFSKQLTSFATIVAYDDTDRCVQDMQHARVHLCIEAETKGKDLLAQGKVRFLYDESRKKLSNLLVAEIREVLGKSAEDISIAATTTILDQIQELVVFLSDKQTDIDAFVDEAKLTREQLVERGERLATLHAEFVPKYNEIKTIQQRLNNATDNSNQSVQSVLDEIRQTRQSLHDLMAVVNDSLQLTGFSLPLVSYNLTNSSAQLFFQNGTALLNRSTNSSLIASAIVAHSAATLDGELDVLANTTNATYDELLGAKKQIDDAVAVLDQAKVLLDEELAFNNEAIRRIDSSVARLEQVKDELQEGINELIIYDPSLAELLVKPILEEFDVVKPFRNVQIVFPGLVVMVLVFITLLFATILTLSEVNAAAYFRNLIAPVSSLWYPLGILLTNIVLVLFQLTVLLVIAEFQLGIPVFSHAGEVYGLATLLIILFSALGMSIALYVRSEQTAVLATTFFALGSYLFSDLLTPLELMPKGVAQVAAFNPVVITGELFRTLFAYQIPLSELALIVLGVYTFFALVLLVIMHYRHIARKK
;
A
#
# COMPACT_ATOMS: atom_id res chain seq x y z
N MET A 1 49.10 -37.64 -64.80
CA MET A 1 47.95 -37.82 -65.72
C MET A 1 46.73 -37.01 -65.25
N ILE A 2 46.22 -37.24 -64.04
CA ILE A 2 45.05 -36.51 -63.48
C ILE A 2 45.28 -34.99 -63.40
N ILE A 3 46.46 -34.55 -62.97
CA ILE A 3 46.80 -33.11 -62.90
C ILE A 3 46.78 -32.45 -64.29
N ASN A 4 47.19 -33.15 -65.34
CA ASN A 4 47.16 -32.59 -66.70
C ASN A 4 45.72 -32.48 -67.24
N GLU A 5 44.85 -33.46 -66.95
CA GLU A 5 43.43 -33.34 -67.27
C GLU A 5 42.75 -32.24 -66.45
N LEU A 6 43.12 -32.06 -65.18
CA LEU A 6 42.67 -30.92 -64.37
C LEU A 6 43.10 -29.58 -64.99
N ILE A 7 44.39 -29.42 -65.33
CA ILE A 7 44.91 -28.19 -65.94
C ILE A 7 44.22 -27.92 -67.29
N LYS A 8 43.98 -28.95 -68.10
CA LYS A 8 43.24 -28.85 -69.38
C LYS A 8 41.79 -28.41 -69.15
N ASN A 9 41.08 -29.01 -68.20
CA ASN A 9 39.71 -28.64 -67.85
C ASN A 9 39.63 -27.21 -67.30
N PHE A 10 40.56 -26.82 -66.43
CA PHE A 10 40.69 -25.43 -65.97
C PHE A 10 40.96 -24.50 -67.17
N LYS A 11 41.89 -24.82 -68.06
CA LYS A 11 42.17 -23.98 -69.24
C LYS A 11 40.96 -23.85 -70.18
N LEU A 12 40.13 -24.89 -70.30
CA LEU A 12 38.87 -24.87 -71.05
C LEU A 12 37.81 -23.96 -70.40
N ILE A 13 37.66 -24.04 -69.08
CA ILE A 13 36.74 -23.17 -68.31
C ILE A 13 37.22 -21.71 -68.39
N PHE A 14 38.53 -21.46 -68.31
CA PHE A 14 39.15 -20.13 -68.33
C PHE A 14 39.23 -19.49 -69.72
N ARG A 15 38.77 -20.18 -70.77
CA ARG A 15 38.77 -19.65 -72.15
C ARG A 15 37.68 -18.60 -72.41
N ASN A 16 36.58 -18.61 -71.66
CA ASN A 16 35.49 -17.66 -71.83
C ASN A 16 35.34 -16.77 -70.59
N TRP A 17 35.90 -15.55 -70.67
CA TRP A 17 35.99 -14.61 -69.55
C TRP A 17 34.63 -14.27 -68.92
N SER A 18 33.57 -14.20 -69.72
CA SER A 18 32.20 -13.90 -69.23
C SER A 18 31.62 -15.05 -68.39
N SER A 19 31.77 -16.30 -68.86
CA SER A 19 31.28 -17.47 -68.12
C SER A 19 32.08 -17.73 -66.85
N LEU A 20 33.39 -17.49 -66.89
CA LEU A 20 34.26 -17.67 -65.73
C LEU A 20 34.00 -16.65 -64.64
N LEU A 21 33.90 -15.37 -65.02
CA LEU A 21 33.61 -14.30 -64.08
C LEU A 21 32.28 -14.58 -63.38
N LEU A 22 31.27 -15.04 -64.11
CA LEU A 22 29.98 -15.41 -63.53
C LEU A 22 30.06 -16.62 -62.59
N LEU A 23 30.83 -17.66 -62.94
CA LEU A 23 30.96 -18.89 -62.16
C LEU A 23 31.63 -18.66 -60.80
N ILE A 24 32.58 -17.71 -60.73
CA ILE A 24 33.31 -17.39 -59.49
C ILE A 24 32.65 -16.24 -58.73
N LEU A 25 32.30 -15.16 -59.42
CA LEU A 25 31.77 -13.94 -58.82
C LEU A 25 30.30 -14.12 -58.38
N GLY A 26 29.51 -14.96 -59.06
CA GLY A 26 28.12 -15.24 -58.68
C GLY A 26 27.99 -15.82 -57.28
N PRO A 27 28.63 -16.97 -56.98
CA PRO A 27 28.64 -17.54 -55.63
C PRO A 27 29.27 -16.62 -54.58
N LEU A 28 30.36 -15.93 -54.92
CA LEU A 28 31.01 -15.00 -53.99
C LEU A 28 30.09 -13.81 -53.64
N ALA A 29 29.37 -13.27 -54.62
CA ALA A 29 28.38 -12.21 -54.40
C ALA A 29 27.24 -12.70 -53.50
N ILE A 30 26.79 -13.94 -53.67
CA ILE A 30 25.77 -14.55 -52.79
C ILE A 30 26.29 -14.68 -51.36
N ILE A 31 27.51 -15.19 -51.17
CA ILE A 31 28.13 -15.32 -49.84
C ILE A 31 28.25 -13.95 -49.18
N LEU A 32 28.66 -12.92 -49.94
CA LEU A 32 28.73 -11.55 -49.44
C LEU A 32 27.34 -11.01 -49.05
N ILE A 33 26.31 -11.23 -49.88
CA ILE A 33 24.94 -10.84 -49.58
C ILE A 33 24.44 -11.51 -48.31
N ILE A 34 24.68 -12.81 -48.15
CA ILE A 34 24.33 -13.54 -46.92
C ILE A 34 25.07 -12.93 -45.74
N GLY A 35 26.39 -12.70 -45.85
CA GLY A 35 27.15 -12.06 -44.78
C GLY A 35 26.59 -10.70 -44.35
N LEU A 36 26.18 -9.86 -45.32
CA LEU A 36 25.65 -8.52 -45.07
C LEU A 36 24.20 -8.49 -44.58
N THR A 37 23.36 -9.43 -45.03
CA THR A 37 21.95 -9.51 -44.64
C THR A 37 21.76 -10.20 -43.30
N PHE A 38 22.67 -11.11 -42.92
CA PHE A 38 22.60 -11.87 -41.67
C PHE A 38 23.60 -11.39 -40.61
N SER A 39 24.43 -10.37 -40.87
CA SER A 39 25.20 -9.71 -39.81
C SER A 39 24.22 -8.98 -38.90
N GLY A 40 23.80 -9.63 -37.81
CA GLY A 40 22.75 -9.15 -36.90
C GLY A 40 23.07 -7.77 -36.34
N GLY A 41 22.54 -6.74 -37.02
CA GLY A 41 22.60 -5.37 -36.55
C GLY A 41 21.53 -5.13 -35.50
N ASP A 42 21.72 -4.08 -34.71
CA ASP A 42 20.70 -3.62 -33.78
C ASP A 42 19.40 -3.33 -34.55
N PRO A 43 18.24 -3.80 -34.05
CA PRO A 43 16.97 -3.51 -34.68
C PRO A 43 16.78 -2.01 -34.88
N HIS A 44 16.33 -1.61 -36.07
CA HIS A 44 16.14 -0.21 -36.40
C HIS A 44 14.82 -0.01 -37.16
N SER A 45 14.34 1.23 -37.17
CA SER A 45 13.05 1.58 -37.79
C SER A 45 11.85 0.84 -37.18
N ILE A 46 11.98 0.32 -35.96
CA ILE A 46 10.85 -0.26 -35.22
C ILE A 46 9.91 0.87 -34.84
N VAL A 47 8.64 0.67 -35.12
CA VAL A 47 7.55 1.56 -34.75
C VAL A 47 6.61 0.81 -33.82
N ILE A 48 6.44 1.31 -32.59
CA ILE A 48 5.54 0.74 -31.59
C ILE A 48 4.41 1.74 -31.35
N GLY A 49 3.17 1.27 -31.50
CA GLY A 49 1.99 2.04 -31.15
C GLY A 49 1.63 1.82 -29.69
N VAL A 50 1.41 2.90 -28.95
CA VAL A 50 1.10 2.82 -27.51
C VAL A 50 -0.17 3.59 -27.21
N ASN A 51 -1.10 2.94 -26.52
CA ASN A 51 -2.32 3.55 -25.98
C ASN A 51 -2.10 3.96 -24.51
N ASP A 52 -1.05 4.75 -24.28
CA ASP A 52 -0.71 5.28 -22.96
C ASP A 52 0.08 6.59 -23.10
N LYS A 53 -0.22 7.55 -22.23
CA LYS A 53 0.50 8.84 -22.10
C LYS A 53 1.51 8.80 -20.94
N GLY A 54 1.68 7.65 -20.29
CA GLY A 54 2.52 7.42 -19.13
C GLY A 54 4.02 7.35 -19.39
N GLU A 55 4.77 7.19 -18.30
CA GLU A 55 6.23 7.18 -18.24
C GLU A 55 6.85 5.93 -18.91
N PHE A 56 6.08 4.84 -19.00
CA PHE A 56 6.47 3.59 -19.68
C PHE A 56 6.84 3.81 -21.16
N SER A 57 6.14 4.73 -21.84
CA SER A 57 6.48 5.12 -23.20
C SER A 57 7.91 5.68 -23.31
N LYS A 58 8.43 6.38 -22.31
CA LYS A 58 9.77 6.98 -22.40
C LYS A 58 10.89 5.95 -22.42
N GLN A 59 10.76 4.83 -21.68
CA GLN A 59 11.78 3.77 -21.64
C GLN A 59 11.89 3.03 -22.98
N LEU A 60 10.76 2.87 -23.68
CA LEU A 60 10.68 2.21 -24.99
C LEU A 60 11.27 3.05 -26.15
N THR A 61 11.48 4.37 -25.95
CA THR A 61 12.04 5.25 -27.01
C THR A 61 13.49 4.95 -27.37
N SER A 62 14.19 4.18 -26.53
CA SER A 62 15.61 3.83 -26.72
C SER A 62 15.83 2.89 -27.91
N PHE A 63 14.86 2.01 -28.22
CA PHE A 63 14.98 1.02 -29.29
C PHE A 63 13.86 1.09 -30.34
N ALA A 64 12.80 1.88 -30.11
CA ALA A 64 11.70 2.04 -31.05
C ALA A 64 11.20 3.49 -31.14
N THR A 65 10.65 3.85 -32.30
CA THR A 65 9.89 5.09 -32.46
C THR A 65 8.46 4.85 -31.97
N ILE A 66 7.98 5.71 -31.08
CA ILE A 66 6.66 5.52 -30.46
C ILE A 66 5.63 6.42 -31.11
N VAL A 67 4.49 5.83 -31.45
CA VAL A 67 3.32 6.54 -31.96
C VAL A 67 2.20 6.38 -30.94
N ALA A 68 1.67 7.50 -30.46
CA ALA A 68 0.55 7.48 -29.53
C ALA A 68 -0.75 7.25 -30.28
N TYR A 69 -1.57 6.30 -29.79
CA TYR A 69 -2.93 6.06 -30.28
C TYR A 69 -3.92 6.30 -29.15
N ASP A 70 -5.05 6.94 -29.45
CA ASP A 70 -6.15 7.09 -28.49
C ASP A 70 -7.00 5.82 -28.37
N ASP A 71 -6.89 4.91 -29.35
CA ASP A 71 -7.69 3.68 -29.46
C ASP A 71 -6.81 2.53 -29.98
N THR A 72 -6.85 1.40 -29.27
CA THR A 72 -6.12 0.18 -29.59
C THR A 72 -6.50 -0.35 -30.98
N ASP A 73 -7.77 -0.19 -31.40
CA ASP A 73 -8.24 -0.68 -32.71
C ASP A 73 -7.58 0.05 -33.89
N ARG A 74 -7.31 1.35 -33.75
CA ARG A 74 -6.57 2.12 -34.77
C ARG A 74 -5.12 1.67 -34.87
N CYS A 75 -4.49 1.38 -33.73
CA CYS A 75 -3.15 0.82 -33.71
C CYS A 75 -3.10 -0.53 -34.44
N VAL A 76 -4.08 -1.40 -34.17
CA VAL A 76 -4.19 -2.70 -34.83
C VAL A 76 -4.37 -2.55 -36.34
N GLN A 77 -5.20 -1.62 -36.81
CA GLN A 77 -5.34 -1.32 -38.24
C GLN A 77 -4.00 -0.90 -38.86
N ASP A 78 -3.28 0.03 -38.23
CA ASP A 78 -1.98 0.49 -38.72
C ASP A 78 -0.91 -0.61 -38.69
N MET A 79 -1.02 -1.57 -37.77
CA MET A 79 -0.19 -2.77 -37.76
C MET A 79 -0.52 -3.71 -38.93
N GLN A 80 -1.79 -3.90 -39.27
CA GLN A 80 -2.20 -4.69 -40.44
C GLN A 80 -1.73 -4.08 -41.77
N HIS A 81 -1.58 -2.75 -41.82
CA HIS A 81 -1.00 -2.00 -42.94
C HIS A 81 0.53 -1.90 -42.90
N ALA A 82 1.20 -2.59 -41.97
CA ALA A 82 2.65 -2.57 -41.79
C ALA A 82 3.25 -1.17 -41.51
N ARG A 83 2.47 -0.24 -40.94
CA ARG A 83 2.95 1.06 -40.46
C ARG A 83 3.48 0.97 -39.03
N VAL A 84 2.93 0.04 -38.25
CA VAL A 84 3.29 -0.25 -36.86
C VAL A 84 3.70 -1.72 -36.76
N HIS A 85 4.63 -2.04 -35.87
CA HIS A 85 5.15 -3.40 -35.69
C HIS A 85 4.59 -4.10 -34.45
N LEU A 86 4.20 -3.33 -33.44
CA LEU A 86 3.62 -3.81 -32.19
C LEU A 86 2.68 -2.76 -31.61
N CYS A 87 1.56 -3.20 -31.06
CA CYS A 87 0.65 -2.35 -30.31
C CYS A 87 0.69 -2.71 -28.82
N ILE A 88 0.76 -1.69 -27.97
CA ILE A 88 0.77 -1.85 -26.52
C ILE A 88 -0.43 -1.13 -25.95
N GLU A 89 -1.19 -1.84 -25.13
CA GLU A 89 -2.27 -1.31 -24.34
C GLU A 89 -1.92 -1.48 -22.87
N ALA A 90 -1.75 -0.36 -22.17
CA ALA A 90 -1.49 -0.35 -20.74
C ALA A 90 -2.76 0.08 -20.00
N GLU A 91 -3.31 -0.82 -19.19
CA GLU A 91 -4.36 -0.50 -18.23
C GLU A 91 -3.73 -0.36 -16.84
N THR A 92 -3.82 0.83 -16.25
CA THR A 92 -3.53 1.02 -14.83
C THR A 92 -4.81 0.82 -14.04
N LYS A 93 -4.91 -0.29 -13.31
CA LYS A 93 -6.01 -0.53 -12.37
C LYS A 93 -5.53 -0.29 -10.94
N GLY A 94 -5.99 0.80 -10.34
CA GLY A 94 -5.79 1.09 -8.92
C GLY A 94 -5.60 2.57 -8.62
N LYS A 95 -6.15 3.03 -7.50
CA LYS A 95 -5.71 4.25 -6.80
C LYS A 95 -4.98 3.74 -5.55
N ASP A 96 -3.74 4.18 -5.34
CA ASP A 96 -2.81 3.84 -4.24
C ASP A 96 -1.90 2.62 -4.39
N LEU A 97 -0.88 2.64 -3.52
CA LEU A 97 0.41 1.91 -3.33
C LEU A 97 0.60 0.50 -3.97
N LEU A 98 -0.47 -0.14 -4.44
CA LEU A 98 -0.51 -1.47 -5.07
C LEU A 98 -1.24 -1.43 -6.43
N ALA A 99 -1.07 -0.34 -7.18
CA ALA A 99 -1.65 -0.22 -8.51
C ALA A 99 -1.09 -1.30 -9.44
N GLN A 100 -1.94 -2.24 -9.85
CA GLN A 100 -1.55 -3.28 -10.81
C GLN A 100 -1.61 -2.70 -12.22
N GLY A 101 -0.44 -2.64 -12.86
CA GLY A 101 -0.33 -2.37 -14.28
C GLY A 101 -0.58 -3.66 -15.05
N LYS A 102 -1.66 -3.73 -15.81
CA LYS A 102 -1.85 -4.76 -16.83
C LYS A 102 -1.37 -4.21 -18.16
N VAL A 103 -0.39 -4.85 -18.78
CA VAL A 103 0.10 -4.44 -20.09
C VAL A 103 -0.17 -5.55 -21.09
N ARG A 104 -1.02 -5.26 -22.06
CA ARG A 104 -1.37 -6.14 -23.17
C ARG A 104 -0.56 -5.76 -24.41
N PHE A 105 0.18 -6.72 -24.94
CA PHE A 105 1.00 -6.59 -26.14
C PHE A 105 0.31 -7.31 -27.29
N LEU A 106 -0.10 -6.56 -28.31
CA LEU A 106 -0.67 -7.09 -29.53
C LEU A 106 0.39 -7.11 -30.64
N TYR A 107 0.68 -8.29 -31.16
CA TYR A 107 1.67 -8.48 -32.22
C TYR A 107 1.09 -9.15 -33.46
N ASP A 108 1.73 -8.87 -34.60
CA ASP A 108 1.38 -9.45 -35.90
C ASP A 108 2.10 -10.79 -36.12
N GLU A 109 1.34 -11.89 -36.17
CA GLU A 109 1.90 -13.22 -36.46
C GLU A 109 2.34 -13.37 -37.93
N SER A 110 1.83 -12.53 -38.85
CA SER A 110 2.28 -12.51 -40.26
C SER A 110 3.78 -12.18 -40.39
N ARG A 111 4.34 -11.48 -39.38
CA ARG A 111 5.77 -11.13 -39.25
C ARG A 111 6.44 -11.86 -38.08
N LYS A 112 6.07 -13.13 -37.86
CA LYS A 112 6.48 -13.97 -36.72
C LYS A 112 7.92 -13.82 -36.24
N LYS A 113 8.91 -13.79 -37.15
CA LYS A 113 10.33 -13.68 -36.78
C LYS A 113 10.66 -12.33 -36.11
N LEU A 114 10.13 -11.23 -36.65
CA LEU A 114 10.29 -9.90 -36.08
C LEU A 114 9.51 -9.78 -34.77
N SER A 115 8.25 -10.22 -34.76
CA SER A 115 7.38 -10.11 -33.59
C SER A 115 7.92 -10.89 -32.39
N ASN A 116 8.46 -12.10 -32.60
CA ASN A 116 9.07 -12.88 -31.52
C ASN A 116 10.31 -12.19 -30.93
N LEU A 117 11.12 -11.53 -31.77
CA LEU A 117 12.27 -10.77 -31.30
C LEU A 117 11.84 -9.55 -30.49
N LEU A 118 10.86 -8.79 -30.99
CA LEU A 118 10.32 -7.62 -30.28
C LEU A 118 9.70 -8.02 -28.93
N VAL A 119 8.94 -9.12 -28.89
CA VAL A 119 8.36 -9.65 -27.66
C VAL A 119 9.45 -10.06 -26.66
N ALA A 120 10.54 -10.69 -27.12
CA ALA A 120 11.65 -11.08 -26.26
C ALA A 120 12.37 -9.85 -25.67
N GLU A 121 12.64 -8.84 -26.49
CA GLU A 121 13.30 -7.60 -26.06
C GLU A 121 12.44 -6.85 -25.03
N ILE A 122 11.14 -6.75 -25.29
CA ILE A 122 10.19 -6.09 -24.39
C ILE A 122 10.09 -6.82 -23.05
N ARG A 123 10.09 -8.17 -23.05
CA ARG A 123 10.14 -8.95 -21.82
C ARG A 123 11.41 -8.68 -21.02
N GLU A 124 12.54 -8.46 -21.67
CA GLU A 124 13.79 -8.10 -20.96
C GLU A 124 13.69 -6.71 -20.31
N VAL A 125 13.16 -5.73 -21.04
CA VAL A 125 12.95 -4.36 -20.51
C VAL A 125 11.95 -4.36 -19.35
N LEU A 126 10.85 -5.09 -19.49
CA LEU A 126 9.84 -5.23 -18.44
C LEU A 126 10.37 -6.00 -17.23
N GLY A 127 11.18 -7.05 -17.45
CA GLY A 127 11.85 -7.78 -16.38
C GLY A 127 12.69 -6.86 -15.50
N LYS A 128 13.51 -6.00 -16.12
CA LYS A 128 14.30 -4.98 -15.40
C LYS A 128 13.42 -3.97 -14.66
N SER A 129 12.38 -3.46 -15.32
CA SER A 129 11.50 -2.48 -14.68
C SER A 129 10.66 -3.08 -13.55
N ALA A 130 10.24 -4.34 -13.67
CA ALA A 130 9.53 -5.06 -12.62
C ALA A 130 10.43 -5.36 -11.42
N GLU A 131 11.71 -5.67 -11.66
CA GLU A 131 12.74 -5.82 -10.62
C GLU A 131 12.95 -4.51 -9.85
N ASP A 132 13.10 -3.38 -10.55
CA ASP A 132 13.25 -2.06 -9.92
C ASP A 132 12.02 -1.67 -9.07
N ILE A 133 10.81 -1.90 -9.59
CA ILE A 133 9.55 -1.64 -8.88
C ILE A 133 9.43 -2.56 -7.65
N SER A 134 9.80 -3.83 -7.79
CA SER A 134 9.80 -4.80 -6.68
C SER A 134 10.76 -4.38 -5.57
N ILE A 135 11.99 -3.97 -5.93
CA ILE A 135 12.99 -3.48 -4.98
C ILE A 135 12.44 -2.25 -4.26
N ALA A 136 11.94 -1.25 -4.99
CA ALA A 136 11.43 0.00 -4.41
C ALA A 136 10.22 -0.22 -3.49
N ALA A 137 9.28 -1.10 -3.88
CA ALA A 137 8.14 -1.46 -3.05
C ALA A 137 8.58 -2.20 -1.79
N THR A 138 9.50 -3.16 -1.93
CA THR A 138 10.05 -3.93 -0.80
C THR A 138 10.78 -3.03 0.19
N THR A 139 11.61 -2.10 -0.29
CA THR A 139 12.33 -1.16 0.58
C THR A 139 11.36 -0.23 1.32
N THR A 140 10.31 0.26 0.65
CA THR A 140 9.33 1.15 1.28
C THR A 140 8.54 0.43 2.37
N ILE A 141 8.11 -0.82 2.10
CA ILE A 141 7.39 -1.64 3.07
C ILE A 141 8.30 -1.98 4.25
N LEU A 142 9.56 -2.36 4.00
CA LEU A 142 10.52 -2.67 5.07
C LEU A 142 10.80 -1.46 5.95
N ASP A 143 10.97 -0.27 5.37
CA ASP A 143 11.17 0.97 6.14
C ASP A 143 9.96 1.28 7.02
N GLN A 144 8.73 1.17 6.49
CA GLN A 144 7.51 1.39 7.27
C GLN A 144 7.32 0.36 8.40
N ILE A 145 7.62 -0.92 8.13
CA ILE A 145 7.58 -1.97 9.16
C ILE A 145 8.64 -1.69 10.22
N GLN A 146 9.84 -1.31 9.82
CA GLN A 146 10.93 -1.03 10.76
C GLN A 146 10.62 0.19 11.64
N GLU A 147 10.04 1.26 11.07
CA GLU A 147 9.58 2.42 11.82
C GLU A 147 8.47 2.05 12.82
N LEU A 148 7.51 1.22 12.40
CA LEU A 148 6.44 0.73 13.28
C LEU A 148 6.99 -0.14 14.42
N VAL A 149 7.92 -1.05 14.14
CA VAL A 149 8.55 -1.92 15.16
C VAL A 149 9.33 -1.08 16.16
N VAL A 150 10.07 -0.06 15.70
CA VAL A 150 10.79 0.87 16.59
C VAL A 150 9.81 1.66 17.46
N PHE A 151 8.73 2.20 16.87
CA PHE A 151 7.69 2.91 17.61
C PHE A 151 7.01 2.03 18.68
N LEU A 152 6.67 0.79 18.34
CA LEU A 152 6.05 -0.16 19.27
C LEU A 152 7.00 -0.57 20.40
N SER A 153 8.28 -0.78 20.09
CA SER A 153 9.34 -1.06 21.08
C SER A 153 9.55 0.10 22.07
N ASP A 154 9.52 1.35 21.57
CA ASP A 154 9.60 2.56 22.40
C ASP A 154 8.38 2.65 23.34
N LYS A 155 7.17 2.43 22.82
CA LYS A 155 5.94 2.41 23.65
C LYS A 155 5.94 1.29 24.68
N GLN A 156 6.52 0.14 24.36
CA GLN A 156 6.68 -0.94 25.33
C GLN A 156 7.59 -0.53 26.49
N THR A 157 8.69 0.18 26.19
CA THR A 157 9.62 0.70 27.20
C THR A 157 8.94 1.73 28.11
N ASP A 158 8.10 2.61 27.54
CA ASP A 158 7.29 3.56 28.33
C ASP A 158 6.33 2.83 29.29
N ILE A 159 5.65 1.78 28.81
CA ILE A 159 4.73 0.98 29.64
C ILE A 159 5.47 0.34 30.81
N ASP A 160 6.68 -0.18 30.59
CA ASP A 160 7.50 -0.75 31.67
C ASP A 160 7.85 0.28 32.74
N ALA A 161 8.25 1.49 32.34
CA ALA A 161 8.52 2.57 33.28
C ALA A 161 7.28 2.94 34.13
N PHE A 162 6.09 2.99 33.51
CA PHE A 162 4.83 3.27 34.24
C PHE A 162 4.45 2.14 35.20
N VAL A 163 4.66 0.87 34.82
CA VAL A 163 4.39 -0.28 35.69
C VAL A 163 5.31 -0.24 36.92
N ASP A 164 6.59 0.08 36.74
CA ASP A 164 7.55 0.19 37.84
C ASP A 164 7.20 1.34 38.81
N GLU A 165 6.84 2.52 38.29
CA GLU A 165 6.40 3.65 39.12
C GLU A 165 5.11 3.35 39.90
N ALA A 166 4.16 2.65 39.27
CA ALA A 166 2.93 2.21 39.92
C ALA A 166 3.19 1.19 41.04
N LYS A 167 4.12 0.24 40.83
CA LYS A 167 4.56 -0.73 41.85
C LYS A 167 5.23 -0.03 43.03
N LEU A 168 6.10 0.95 42.79
CA LEU A 168 6.72 1.76 43.84
C LEU A 168 5.66 2.52 44.66
N THR A 169 4.70 3.15 43.99
CA THR A 169 3.61 3.89 44.66
C THR A 169 2.74 2.96 45.50
N ARG A 170 2.47 1.75 45.01
CA ARG A 170 1.76 0.72 45.77
C ARG A 170 2.52 0.36 47.05
N GLU A 171 3.82 0.12 46.98
CA GLU A 171 4.64 -0.21 48.15
C GLU A 171 4.56 0.89 49.22
N GLN A 172 4.66 2.16 48.83
CA GLN A 172 4.53 3.30 49.74
C GLN A 172 3.14 3.37 50.40
N LEU A 173 2.07 3.09 49.66
CA LEU A 173 0.71 3.04 50.21
C LEU A 173 0.52 1.85 51.16
N VAL A 174 1.11 0.70 50.87
CA VAL A 174 1.09 -0.46 51.78
C VAL A 174 1.78 -0.10 53.09
N GLU A 175 2.97 0.51 53.04
CA GLU A 175 3.70 0.95 54.24
C GLU A 175 2.88 1.99 55.04
N ARG A 176 2.28 2.98 54.36
CA ARG A 176 1.38 3.96 54.98
C ARG A 176 0.18 3.27 55.64
N GLY A 177 -0.40 2.28 54.97
CA GLY A 177 -1.54 1.49 55.45
C GLY A 177 -1.21 0.72 56.72
N GLU A 178 -0.03 0.07 56.78
CA GLU A 178 0.45 -0.64 57.98
C GLU A 178 0.63 0.32 59.16
N ARG A 179 1.21 1.50 58.92
CA ARG A 179 1.35 2.53 59.97
C ARG A 179 0.00 3.02 60.49
N LEU A 180 -0.96 3.29 59.60
CA LEU A 180 -2.31 3.69 59.98
C LEU A 180 -3.06 2.59 60.71
N ALA A 181 -2.90 1.33 60.30
CA ALA A 181 -3.54 0.18 60.94
C ALA A 181 -2.99 -0.03 62.36
N THR A 182 -1.67 0.14 62.54
CA THR A 182 -1.03 0.10 63.86
C THR A 182 -1.56 1.23 64.76
N LEU A 183 -1.61 2.47 64.24
CA LEU A 183 -2.17 3.61 64.96
C LEU A 183 -3.63 3.39 65.36
N HIS A 184 -4.45 2.86 64.45
CA HIS A 184 -5.84 2.53 64.71
C HIS A 184 -5.98 1.43 65.78
N ALA A 185 -5.16 0.38 65.72
CA ALA A 185 -5.15 -0.70 66.71
C ALA A 185 -4.78 -0.21 68.12
N GLU A 186 -3.90 0.79 68.24
CA GLU A 186 -3.56 1.41 69.53
C GLU A 186 -4.59 2.44 70.01
N PHE A 187 -5.19 3.19 69.09
CA PHE A 187 -6.10 4.29 69.39
C PHE A 187 -7.50 3.80 69.82
N VAL A 188 -8.08 2.85 69.09
CA VAL A 188 -9.48 2.41 69.31
C VAL A 188 -9.74 1.86 70.72
N PRO A 189 -8.88 1.00 71.31
CA PRO A 189 -9.07 0.54 72.68
C PRO A 189 -9.09 1.68 73.70
N LYS A 190 -8.13 2.62 73.61
CA LYS A 190 -8.03 3.78 74.50
C LYS A 190 -9.22 4.73 74.33
N TYR A 191 -9.65 4.96 73.10
CA TYR A 191 -10.85 5.73 72.80
C TYR A 191 -12.09 5.11 73.47
N ASN A 192 -12.26 3.78 73.35
CA ASN A 192 -13.38 3.08 73.97
C ASN A 192 -13.32 3.17 75.50
N GLU A 193 -12.14 3.09 76.12
CA GLU A 193 -11.97 3.30 77.56
C GLU A 193 -12.43 4.70 77.97
N ILE A 194 -12.00 5.76 77.28
CA ILE A 194 -12.43 7.14 77.57
C ILE A 194 -13.95 7.28 77.41
N LYS A 195 -14.55 6.65 76.40
CA LYS A 195 -16.00 6.65 76.20
C LYS A 195 -16.74 5.96 77.36
N THR A 196 -16.18 4.88 77.91
CA THR A 196 -16.74 4.25 79.11
C THR A 196 -16.60 5.14 80.35
N ILE A 197 -15.51 5.91 80.47
CA ILE A 197 -15.33 6.90 81.54
C ILE A 197 -16.36 8.01 81.43
N GLN A 198 -16.58 8.55 80.23
CA GLN A 198 -17.62 9.55 79.96
C GLN A 198 -19.00 9.03 80.38
N GLN A 199 -19.34 7.79 79.99
CA GLN A 199 -20.63 7.18 80.36
C GLN A 199 -20.77 7.01 81.88
N ARG A 200 -19.70 6.59 82.57
CA ARG A 200 -19.68 6.50 84.04
C ARG A 200 -19.83 7.86 84.70
N LEU A 201 -19.17 8.89 84.16
CA LEU A 201 -19.25 10.25 84.66
C LEU A 201 -20.65 10.82 84.47
N ASN A 202 -21.27 10.61 83.31
CA ASN A 202 -22.66 11.00 83.05
C ASN A 202 -23.62 10.39 84.08
N ASN A 203 -23.53 9.07 84.29
CA ASN A 203 -24.33 8.39 85.31
C ASN A 203 -24.06 8.91 86.72
N ALA A 204 -22.79 9.19 87.06
CA ALA A 204 -22.41 9.73 88.37
C ALA A 204 -22.95 11.16 88.58
N THR A 205 -22.88 12.02 87.56
CA THR A 205 -23.46 13.37 87.60
C THR A 205 -24.97 13.31 87.76
N ASP A 206 -25.66 12.42 87.04
CA ASP A 206 -27.12 12.27 87.14
C ASP A 206 -27.54 11.79 88.54
N ASN A 207 -26.84 10.80 89.09
CA ASN A 207 -27.07 10.32 90.47
C ASN A 207 -26.74 11.39 91.51
N SER A 208 -25.66 12.16 91.31
CA SER A 208 -25.27 13.26 92.19
C SER A 208 -26.30 14.38 92.17
N ASN A 209 -26.86 14.71 91.00
CA ASN A 209 -27.95 15.68 90.85
C ASN A 209 -29.17 15.27 91.69
N GLN A 210 -29.59 14.01 91.58
CA GLN A 210 -30.71 13.49 92.38
C GLN A 210 -30.42 13.61 93.89
N SER A 211 -29.19 13.29 94.31
CA SER A 211 -28.78 13.39 95.71
C SER A 211 -28.74 14.84 96.20
N VAL A 212 -28.20 15.76 95.40
CA VAL A 212 -28.15 17.21 95.70
C VAL A 212 -29.56 17.77 95.82
N GLN A 213 -30.48 17.45 94.91
CA GLN A 213 -31.87 17.88 95.02
C GLN A 213 -32.54 17.35 96.29
N SER A 214 -32.31 16.09 96.65
CA SER A 214 -32.82 15.51 97.89
C SER A 214 -32.31 16.24 99.14
N VAL A 215 -31.01 16.54 99.19
CA VAL A 215 -30.40 17.28 100.32
C VAL A 215 -30.94 18.70 100.40
N LEU A 216 -31.08 19.39 99.26
CA LEU A 216 -31.65 20.74 99.23
C LEU A 216 -33.12 20.75 99.69
N ASP A 217 -33.90 19.73 99.34
CA ASP A 217 -35.29 19.59 99.79
C ASP A 217 -35.38 19.31 101.30
N GLU A 218 -34.50 18.45 101.85
CA GLU A 218 -34.39 18.22 103.30
C GLU A 218 -33.97 19.50 104.05
N ILE A 219 -33.02 20.26 103.51
CA ILE A 219 -32.60 21.56 104.06
C ILE A 219 -33.79 22.53 104.08
N ARG A 220 -34.56 22.62 102.98
CA ARG A 220 -35.76 23.47 102.91
C ARG A 220 -36.80 23.06 103.95
N GLN A 221 -37.06 21.77 104.10
CA GLN A 221 -38.02 21.25 105.07
C GLN A 221 -37.58 21.51 106.53
N THR A 222 -36.29 21.31 106.81
CA THR A 222 -35.69 21.57 108.13
C THR A 222 -35.75 23.05 108.46
N ARG A 223 -35.39 23.92 107.50
CA ARG A 223 -35.49 25.37 107.62
C ARG A 223 -36.93 25.82 107.87
N GLN A 224 -37.91 25.26 107.16
CA GLN A 224 -39.32 25.59 107.40
C GLN A 224 -39.74 25.22 108.82
N SER A 225 -39.39 24.02 109.28
CA SER A 225 -39.71 23.56 110.64
C SER A 225 -39.02 24.43 111.71
N LEU A 226 -37.80 24.87 111.44
CA LEU A 226 -37.02 25.77 112.29
C LEU A 226 -37.67 27.15 112.37
N HIS A 227 -38.15 27.68 111.24
CA HIS A 227 -38.87 28.94 111.18
C HIS A 227 -40.21 28.87 111.92
N ASP A 228 -40.95 27.77 111.78
CA ASP A 228 -42.19 27.53 112.53
C ASP A 228 -41.93 27.46 114.05
N LEU A 229 -40.84 26.80 114.47
CA LEU A 229 -40.40 26.77 115.87
C LEU A 229 -40.03 28.18 116.36
N MET A 230 -39.28 28.95 115.56
CA MET A 230 -38.90 30.32 115.89
C MET A 230 -40.13 31.24 116.02
N ALA A 231 -41.16 31.05 115.19
CA ALA A 231 -42.41 31.80 115.31
C ALA A 231 -43.11 31.54 116.65
N VAL A 232 -43.25 30.26 117.05
CA VAL A 232 -43.83 29.88 118.35
C VAL A 232 -43.00 30.42 119.52
N VAL A 233 -41.67 30.32 119.43
CA VAL A 233 -40.76 30.82 120.46
C VAL A 233 -40.84 32.34 120.56
N ASN A 234 -40.89 33.05 119.43
CA ASN A 234 -41.00 34.51 119.39
C ASN A 234 -42.34 35.00 119.98
N ASP A 235 -43.45 34.36 119.67
CA ASP A 235 -44.76 34.66 120.28
C ASP A 235 -44.72 34.49 121.80
N SER A 236 -44.05 33.43 122.29
CA SER A 236 -43.88 33.19 123.73
C SER A 236 -43.01 34.26 124.41
N LEU A 237 -42.00 34.79 123.71
CA LEU A 237 -41.09 35.83 124.21
C LEU A 237 -41.74 37.22 124.21
N GLN A 238 -42.54 37.56 123.19
CA GLN A 238 -43.23 38.85 123.11
C GLN A 238 -44.24 39.03 124.26
N LEU A 239 -44.91 37.97 124.69
CA LEU A 239 -45.80 37.97 125.87
C LEU A 239 -45.07 38.35 127.17
N THR A 240 -43.73 38.28 127.20
CA THR A 240 -42.89 38.52 128.38
C THR A 240 -42.07 39.81 128.30
N GLY A 241 -42.22 40.62 127.23
CA GLY A 241 -41.59 41.93 127.09
C GLY A 241 -40.12 41.93 126.65
N PHE A 242 -39.57 40.78 126.24
CA PHE A 242 -38.21 40.66 125.69
C PHE A 242 -38.25 40.55 124.15
N SER A 243 -37.36 41.26 123.46
CA SER A 243 -37.17 41.15 122.00
C SER A 243 -35.80 40.55 121.65
N LEU A 244 -35.79 39.66 120.66
CA LEU A 244 -34.60 39.08 120.01
C LEU A 244 -33.77 40.15 119.26
N PRO A 245 -32.46 39.93 118.97
CA PRO A 245 -31.72 38.67 119.00
C PRO A 245 -30.69 38.51 120.14
N LEU A 246 -30.67 37.32 120.72
CA LEU A 246 -29.64 36.85 121.65
C LEU A 246 -28.37 36.49 120.85
N VAL A 247 -27.22 37.01 121.28
CA VAL A 247 -25.90 36.84 120.65
C VAL A 247 -25.10 35.72 121.30
N SER A 248 -25.16 35.63 122.63
CA SER A 248 -24.54 34.55 123.38
C SER A 248 -25.16 34.48 124.77
N TYR A 249 -24.88 33.41 125.50
CA TYR A 249 -25.38 33.24 126.86
C TYR A 249 -24.33 32.56 127.73
N ASN A 250 -24.35 32.86 129.04
CA ASN A 250 -23.53 32.21 130.04
C ASN A 250 -24.42 31.73 131.20
N LEU A 251 -24.38 30.43 131.49
CA LEU A 251 -25.23 29.78 132.48
C LEU A 251 -24.42 29.44 133.73
N THR A 252 -24.88 29.91 134.88
CA THR A 252 -24.37 29.49 136.20
C THR A 252 -25.44 28.70 136.95
N ASN A 253 -25.08 28.12 138.11
CA ASN A 253 -26.01 27.34 138.91
C ASN A 253 -27.21 28.16 139.42
N SER A 254 -27.04 29.47 139.63
CA SER A 254 -28.07 30.36 140.20
C SER A 254 -28.56 31.45 139.25
N SER A 255 -27.80 31.82 138.22
CA SER A 255 -28.13 32.92 137.31
C SER A 255 -27.82 32.60 135.85
N ALA A 256 -28.57 33.20 134.93
CA ALA A 256 -28.28 33.20 133.51
C ALA A 256 -27.96 34.63 133.06
N GLN A 257 -26.81 34.81 132.43
CA GLN A 257 -26.44 36.03 131.73
C GLN A 257 -26.74 35.85 130.25
N LEU A 258 -27.66 36.64 129.74
CA LEU A 258 -28.05 36.65 128.33
C LEU A 258 -27.47 37.91 127.67
N PHE A 259 -26.70 37.73 126.60
CA PHE A 259 -26.10 38.83 125.84
C PHE A 259 -26.93 39.06 124.59
N PHE A 260 -27.61 40.19 124.52
CA PHE A 260 -28.29 40.67 123.32
C PHE A 260 -27.40 41.67 122.59
N GLN A 261 -27.67 41.91 121.31
CA GLN A 261 -26.91 42.91 120.54
C GLN A 261 -26.87 44.29 121.22
N ASN A 262 -27.94 44.65 121.94
CA ASN A 262 -28.13 45.98 122.52
C ASN A 262 -28.06 46.01 124.06
N GLY A 263 -27.54 44.96 124.72
CA GLY A 263 -27.38 44.95 126.19
C GLY A 263 -27.31 43.55 126.79
N THR A 264 -27.12 43.48 128.12
CA THR A 264 -27.07 42.22 128.87
C THR A 264 -28.24 42.12 129.84
N ALA A 265 -28.85 40.94 129.93
CA ALA A 265 -29.88 40.64 130.92
C ALA A 265 -29.37 39.60 131.93
N LEU A 266 -29.54 39.90 133.21
CA LEU A 266 -29.23 39.02 134.34
C LEU A 266 -30.54 38.45 134.89
N LEU A 267 -30.76 37.15 134.68
CA LEU A 267 -31.99 36.47 135.07
C LEU A 267 -31.71 35.42 136.15
N ASN A 268 -32.59 35.33 137.16
CA ASN A 268 -32.53 34.26 138.16
C ASN A 268 -33.12 32.98 137.56
N ARG A 269 -32.37 31.87 137.65
CA ARG A 269 -32.73 30.61 137.00
C ARG A 269 -33.97 29.97 137.61
N SER A 270 -34.26 30.18 138.90
CA SER A 270 -35.43 29.58 139.56
C SER A 270 -36.74 30.25 139.17
N THR A 271 -36.74 31.54 138.83
CA THR A 271 -37.95 32.30 138.49
C THR A 271 -38.19 32.41 136.98
N ASN A 272 -37.12 32.42 136.17
CA ASN A 272 -37.18 32.76 134.75
C ASN A 272 -36.75 31.60 133.83
N SER A 273 -36.86 30.37 134.32
CA SER A 273 -36.38 29.16 133.63
C SER A 273 -36.94 28.99 132.21
N SER A 274 -38.24 29.25 132.01
CA SER A 274 -38.89 29.17 130.69
C SER A 274 -38.37 30.22 129.70
N LEU A 275 -38.10 31.43 130.19
CA LEU A 275 -37.66 32.57 129.39
C LEU A 275 -36.19 32.43 128.96
N ILE A 276 -35.35 31.88 129.85
CA ILE A 276 -33.97 31.52 129.53
C ILE A 276 -33.94 30.41 128.47
N ALA A 277 -34.81 29.40 128.60
CA ALA A 277 -34.90 28.31 127.64
C ALA A 277 -35.35 28.78 126.25
N SER A 278 -36.38 29.62 126.16
CA SER A 278 -36.86 30.15 124.87
C SER A 278 -35.83 31.05 124.17
N ALA A 279 -35.11 31.90 124.93
CA ALA A 279 -34.06 32.74 124.36
C ALA A 279 -32.86 31.93 123.83
N ILE A 280 -32.46 30.86 124.54
CA ILE A 280 -31.41 29.94 124.09
C ILE A 280 -31.86 29.20 122.83
N VAL A 281 -33.08 28.67 122.81
CA VAL A 281 -33.63 27.96 121.64
C VAL A 281 -33.66 28.86 120.40
N ALA A 282 -34.05 30.13 120.55
CA ALA A 282 -34.05 31.10 119.44
C ALA A 282 -32.62 31.38 118.91
N HIS A 283 -31.63 31.51 119.78
CA HIS A 283 -30.23 31.69 119.38
C HIS A 283 -29.70 30.45 118.63
N SER A 284 -29.93 29.26 119.18
CA SER A 284 -29.53 27.99 118.55
C SER A 284 -30.21 27.78 117.20
N ALA A 285 -31.45 28.24 117.04
CA ALA A 285 -32.16 28.18 115.77
C ALA A 285 -31.56 29.14 114.73
N ALA A 286 -31.24 30.38 115.10
CA ALA A 286 -30.60 31.33 114.19
C ALA A 286 -29.20 30.87 113.74
N THR A 287 -28.40 30.28 114.65
CA THR A 287 -27.10 29.70 114.28
C THR A 287 -27.25 28.52 113.33
N LEU A 288 -28.24 27.65 113.58
CA LEU A 288 -28.52 26.49 112.72
C LEU A 288 -29.00 26.90 111.32
N ASP A 289 -29.79 27.97 111.21
CA ASP A 289 -30.24 28.48 109.90
C ASP A 289 -29.07 29.01 109.04
N GLY A 290 -28.11 29.71 109.68
CA GLY A 290 -26.88 30.15 109.03
C GLY A 290 -25.99 28.98 108.59
N GLU A 291 -25.88 27.93 109.40
CA GLU A 291 -25.16 26.70 109.02
C GLU A 291 -25.86 25.96 107.85
N LEU A 292 -27.19 25.95 107.79
CA LEU A 292 -27.96 25.40 106.66
C LEU A 292 -27.72 26.15 105.34
N ASP A 293 -27.54 27.48 105.39
CA ASP A 293 -27.18 28.28 104.20
C ASP A 293 -25.77 27.97 103.71
N VAL A 294 -24.81 27.85 104.63
CA VAL A 294 -23.44 27.45 104.28
C VAL A 294 -23.45 26.06 103.64
N LEU A 295 -24.22 25.11 104.20
CA LEU A 295 -24.35 23.77 103.65
C LEU A 295 -24.95 23.79 102.24
N ALA A 296 -26.09 24.47 102.03
CA ALA A 296 -26.76 24.55 100.72
C ALA A 296 -25.86 25.18 99.65
N ASN A 297 -25.16 26.28 99.98
CA ASN A 297 -24.25 26.95 99.05
C ASN A 297 -23.03 26.07 98.72
N THR A 298 -22.47 25.37 99.72
CA THR A 298 -21.35 24.46 99.51
C THR A 298 -21.77 23.27 98.65
N THR A 299 -22.95 22.68 98.88
CA THR A 299 -23.50 21.59 98.07
C THR A 299 -23.67 22.00 96.61
N ASN A 300 -24.27 23.17 96.34
CA ASN A 300 -24.41 23.68 94.97
C ASN A 300 -23.06 23.95 94.30
N ALA A 301 -22.11 24.59 95.00
CA ALA A 301 -20.79 24.88 94.47
C ALA A 301 -20.02 23.60 94.09
N THR A 302 -20.07 22.55 94.93
CA THR A 302 -19.43 21.26 94.60
C THR A 302 -20.07 20.55 93.41
N TYR A 303 -21.38 20.70 93.22
CA TYR A 303 -22.08 20.13 92.06
C TYR A 303 -21.76 20.90 90.76
N ASP A 304 -21.63 22.22 90.83
CA ASP A 304 -21.21 23.05 89.70
C ASP A 304 -19.77 22.74 89.25
N GLU A 305 -18.85 22.49 90.19
CA GLU A 305 -17.50 22.02 89.87
C GLU A 305 -17.52 20.66 89.14
N LEU A 306 -18.37 19.73 89.57
CA LEU A 306 -18.56 18.44 88.90
C LEU A 306 -19.11 18.60 87.47
N LEU A 307 -20.06 19.52 87.26
CA LEU A 307 -20.57 19.86 85.92
C LEU A 307 -19.48 20.47 85.01
N GLY A 308 -18.63 21.31 85.58
CA GLY A 308 -17.47 21.88 84.87
C GLY A 308 -16.50 20.79 84.40
N ALA A 309 -16.14 19.86 85.29
CA ALA A 309 -15.27 18.72 84.96
C ALA A 309 -15.92 17.79 83.91
N LYS A 310 -17.23 17.53 84.02
CA LYS A 310 -18.00 16.77 83.01
C LYS A 310 -17.90 17.39 81.63
N LYS A 311 -18.14 18.71 81.53
CA LYS A 311 -18.10 19.42 80.25
C LYS A 311 -16.72 19.31 79.57
N GLN A 312 -15.63 19.45 80.32
CA GLN A 312 -14.28 19.31 79.76
C GLN A 312 -14.02 17.91 79.18
N ILE A 313 -14.55 16.86 79.83
CA ILE A 313 -14.45 15.49 79.32
C ILE A 313 -15.32 15.29 78.09
N ASP A 314 -16.55 15.82 78.07
CA ASP A 314 -17.44 15.76 76.91
C ASP A 314 -16.81 16.45 75.68
N ASP A 315 -16.23 17.63 75.86
CA ASP A 315 -15.53 18.37 74.80
C ASP A 315 -14.31 17.59 74.28
N ALA A 316 -13.53 16.96 75.17
CA ALA A 316 -12.39 16.13 74.78
C ALA A 316 -12.81 14.87 74.02
N VAL A 317 -13.92 14.23 74.41
CA VAL A 317 -14.48 13.07 73.70
C VAL A 317 -14.97 13.47 72.31
N ALA A 318 -15.58 14.64 72.14
CA ALA A 318 -16.03 15.12 70.83
C ALA A 318 -14.87 15.26 69.82
N VAL A 319 -13.70 15.72 70.27
CA VAL A 319 -12.49 15.77 69.43
C VAL A 319 -12.00 14.36 69.09
N LEU A 320 -12.01 13.44 70.05
CA LEU A 320 -11.62 12.05 69.83
C LEU A 320 -12.58 11.31 68.88
N ASP A 321 -13.88 11.62 68.92
CA ASP A 321 -14.88 11.10 67.97
C ASP A 321 -14.53 11.50 66.54
N GLN A 322 -14.17 12.78 66.31
CA GLN A 322 -13.75 13.25 64.99
C GLN A 322 -12.46 12.58 64.54
N ALA A 323 -11.46 12.45 65.44
CA ALA A 323 -10.21 11.79 65.13
C ALA A 323 -10.41 10.31 64.74
N LYS A 324 -11.35 9.62 65.39
CA LYS A 324 -11.70 8.24 65.03
C LYS A 324 -12.25 8.15 63.60
N VAL A 325 -13.23 8.99 63.28
CA VAL A 325 -13.87 8.97 61.95
C VAL A 325 -12.85 9.24 60.85
N LEU A 326 -11.98 10.24 61.02
CA LEU A 326 -10.93 10.57 60.04
C LEU A 326 -9.92 9.43 59.88
N LEU A 327 -9.58 8.72 60.97
CA LEU A 327 -8.66 7.59 60.92
C LEU A 327 -9.27 6.40 60.17
N ASP A 328 -10.55 6.11 60.41
CA ASP A 328 -11.31 5.06 59.72
C ASP A 328 -11.45 5.36 58.21
N GLU A 329 -11.76 6.62 57.86
CA GLU A 329 -11.85 7.09 56.48
C GLU A 329 -10.51 6.99 55.75
N GLU A 330 -9.40 7.39 56.38
CA GLU A 330 -8.08 7.31 55.72
C GLU A 330 -7.58 5.89 55.53
N LEU A 331 -7.90 4.98 56.46
CA LEU A 331 -7.64 3.55 56.26
C LEU A 331 -8.43 2.99 55.08
N ALA A 332 -9.72 3.35 54.97
CA ALA A 332 -10.56 2.91 53.87
C ALA A 332 -10.07 3.47 52.53
N PHE A 333 -9.74 4.77 52.48
CA PHE A 333 -9.21 5.43 51.29
C PHE A 333 -7.88 4.81 50.82
N ASN A 334 -6.94 4.59 51.74
CA ASN A 334 -5.64 3.99 51.42
C ASN A 334 -5.78 2.58 50.85
N ASN A 335 -6.64 1.75 51.43
CA ASN A 335 -6.91 0.39 50.95
C ASN A 335 -7.57 0.38 49.55
N GLU A 336 -8.49 1.30 49.29
CA GLU A 336 -9.11 1.45 47.97
C GLU A 336 -8.10 1.95 46.92
N ALA A 337 -7.22 2.88 47.28
CA ALA A 337 -6.14 3.34 46.41
C ALA A 337 -5.20 2.19 45.98
N ILE A 338 -4.81 1.31 46.92
CA ILE A 338 -4.00 0.12 46.63
C ILE A 338 -4.72 -0.79 45.62
N ARG A 339 -6.02 -1.09 45.85
CA ARG A 339 -6.80 -1.95 44.93
C ARG A 339 -6.89 -1.37 43.53
N ARG A 340 -7.07 -0.05 43.41
CA ARG A 340 -7.11 0.63 42.12
C ARG A 340 -5.80 0.52 41.38
N ILE A 341 -4.67 0.75 42.07
CA ILE A 341 -3.34 0.58 41.49
C ILE A 341 -3.11 -0.85 41.03
N ASP A 342 -3.45 -1.85 41.85
CA ASP A 342 -3.32 -3.27 41.48
C ASP A 342 -4.10 -3.61 40.20
N SER A 343 -5.34 -3.13 40.10
CA SER A 343 -6.15 -3.34 38.90
C SER A 343 -5.58 -2.65 37.65
N SER A 344 -4.93 -1.50 37.82
CA SER A 344 -4.32 -0.75 36.73
C SER A 344 -2.99 -1.36 36.28
N VAL A 345 -2.16 -1.83 37.22
CA VAL A 345 -0.94 -2.58 36.92
C VAL A 345 -1.27 -3.86 36.14
N ALA A 346 -2.27 -4.62 36.57
CA ALA A 346 -2.69 -5.84 35.87
C ALA A 346 -3.14 -5.56 34.42
N ARG A 347 -3.85 -4.46 34.17
CA ARG A 347 -4.23 -4.04 32.81
C ARG A 347 -3.03 -3.63 31.97
N LEU A 348 -2.08 -2.89 32.56
CA LEU A 348 -0.87 -2.47 31.86
C LEU A 348 0.03 -3.67 31.51
N GLU A 349 0.16 -4.64 32.40
CA GLU A 349 0.87 -5.90 32.13
C GLU A 349 0.18 -6.70 31.01
N GLN A 350 -1.15 -6.76 30.98
CA GLN A 350 -1.87 -7.41 29.86
C GLN A 350 -1.61 -6.70 28.53
N VAL A 351 -1.67 -5.37 28.48
CA VAL A 351 -1.40 -4.61 27.25
C VAL A 351 0.04 -4.81 26.80
N LYS A 352 0.99 -4.90 27.73
CA LYS A 352 2.40 -5.21 27.43
C LYS A 352 2.52 -6.58 26.75
N ASP A 353 1.86 -7.61 27.29
CA ASP A 353 1.91 -8.96 26.74
C ASP A 353 1.27 -9.03 25.33
N GLU A 354 0.11 -8.39 25.14
CA GLU A 354 -0.55 -8.27 23.83
C GLU A 354 0.32 -7.53 22.80
N LEU A 355 1.02 -6.45 23.22
CA LEU A 355 1.97 -5.75 22.36
C LEU A 355 3.15 -6.65 21.96
N GLN A 356 3.68 -7.42 22.92
CA GLN A 356 4.81 -8.33 22.66
C GLN A 356 4.42 -9.42 21.65
N GLU A 357 3.22 -9.96 21.77
CA GLU A 357 2.68 -10.96 20.83
C GLU A 357 2.45 -10.33 19.45
N GLY A 358 1.84 -9.14 19.37
CA GLY A 358 1.63 -8.42 18.12
C GLY A 358 2.93 -8.02 17.40
N ILE A 359 3.98 -7.63 18.12
CA ILE A 359 5.31 -7.38 17.54
C ILE A 359 5.91 -8.66 16.95
N ASN A 360 5.72 -9.82 17.60
CA ASN A 360 6.21 -11.10 17.08
C ASN A 360 5.42 -11.56 15.85
N GLU A 361 4.12 -11.27 15.76
CA GLU A 361 3.28 -11.60 14.60
C GLU A 361 3.58 -10.73 13.36
N LEU A 362 4.07 -9.50 13.54
CA LEU A 362 4.52 -8.64 12.43
C LEU A 362 5.77 -9.20 11.71
N ILE A 363 6.41 -10.22 12.28
CA ILE A 363 7.52 -10.95 11.69
C ILE A 363 6.96 -12.15 10.88
N ILE A 364 6.47 -11.82 9.68
CA ILE A 364 6.33 -12.64 8.47
C ILE A 364 5.01 -13.39 8.20
N TYR A 365 4.61 -13.30 6.92
CA TYR A 365 3.87 -14.24 6.04
C TYR A 365 2.40 -13.93 5.73
N ASP A 366 2.13 -12.82 5.05
CA ASP A 366 1.04 -12.85 4.05
C ASP A 366 1.62 -13.30 2.69
N PRO A 367 1.32 -14.53 2.23
CA PRO A 367 1.81 -15.03 0.94
C PRO A 367 1.28 -14.21 -0.25
N SER A 368 0.17 -13.48 -0.10
CA SER A 368 -0.35 -12.65 -1.20
C SER A 368 0.49 -11.39 -1.46
N LEU A 369 1.08 -10.81 -0.41
CA LEU A 369 2.04 -9.71 -0.54
C LEU A 369 3.34 -10.17 -1.23
N ALA A 370 3.81 -11.38 -0.90
CA ALA A 370 5.00 -11.96 -1.52
C ALA A 370 4.79 -12.19 -3.02
N GLU A 371 3.61 -12.64 -3.45
CA GLU A 371 3.30 -12.82 -4.87
C GLU A 371 3.21 -11.47 -5.62
N LEU A 372 2.65 -10.43 -4.99
CA LEU A 372 2.61 -9.07 -5.54
C LEU A 372 4.00 -8.42 -5.67
N LEU A 373 4.91 -8.68 -4.74
CA LEU A 373 6.29 -8.20 -4.81
C LEU A 373 7.08 -8.93 -5.89
N VAL A 374 6.81 -10.21 -6.14
CA VAL A 374 7.54 -11.00 -7.14
C VAL A 374 7.09 -10.71 -8.58
N LYS A 375 5.83 -10.28 -8.81
CA LYS A 375 5.30 -9.93 -10.14
C LYS A 375 4.39 -8.70 -10.13
N PRO A 376 4.95 -7.48 -10.07
CA PRO A 376 4.16 -6.25 -10.03
C PRO A 376 3.42 -5.92 -11.34
N ILE A 377 3.85 -6.48 -12.48
CA ILE A 377 3.28 -6.23 -13.80
C ILE A 377 2.67 -7.52 -14.36
N LEU A 378 1.40 -7.47 -14.76
CA LEU A 378 0.73 -8.57 -15.46
C LEU A 378 0.86 -8.37 -16.97
N GLU A 379 1.72 -9.18 -17.59
CA GLU A 379 1.98 -9.16 -19.04
C GLU A 379 1.06 -10.14 -19.77
N GLU A 380 0.31 -9.65 -20.76
CA GLU A 380 -0.51 -10.48 -21.65
C GLU A 380 -0.04 -10.28 -23.10
N PHE A 381 0.34 -11.37 -23.77
CA PHE A 381 0.81 -11.33 -25.16
C PHE A 381 -0.24 -11.94 -26.08
N ASP A 382 -0.96 -11.08 -26.78
CA ASP A 382 -2.05 -11.47 -27.66
C ASP A 382 -1.67 -11.35 -29.14
N VAL A 383 -2.11 -12.34 -29.92
CA VAL A 383 -2.02 -12.30 -31.38
C VAL A 383 -3.24 -11.56 -31.93
N VAL A 384 -3.02 -10.58 -32.82
CA VAL A 384 -4.15 -9.90 -33.50
C VAL A 384 -4.98 -10.86 -34.32
N LYS A 385 -4.32 -11.76 -35.05
CA LYS A 385 -4.96 -12.82 -35.81
C LYS A 385 -4.03 -14.02 -35.89
N PRO A 386 -4.48 -15.21 -35.47
CA PRO A 386 -3.66 -16.41 -35.58
C PRO A 386 -3.58 -16.88 -37.03
N PHE A 387 -2.37 -17.21 -37.48
CA PHE A 387 -2.10 -17.74 -38.82
C PHE A 387 -1.44 -19.10 -38.74
N ARG A 388 -1.78 -19.99 -39.68
CA ARG A 388 -1.02 -21.24 -39.84
C ARG A 388 0.35 -20.92 -40.42
N ASN A 389 1.37 -21.68 -40.05
CA ASN A 389 2.75 -21.48 -40.56
C ASN A 389 2.81 -21.38 -42.09
N VAL A 390 1.97 -22.13 -42.81
CA VAL A 390 1.88 -22.07 -44.27
C VAL A 390 1.33 -20.71 -44.75
N GLN A 391 0.33 -20.14 -44.08
CA GLN A 391 -0.23 -18.83 -44.43
C GLN A 391 0.76 -17.68 -44.24
N ILE A 392 1.69 -17.82 -43.29
CA ILE A 392 2.75 -16.83 -43.03
C ILE A 392 3.79 -16.82 -44.16
N VAL A 393 4.22 -18.01 -44.62
CA VAL A 393 5.28 -18.16 -45.62
C VAL A 393 4.76 -17.99 -47.06
N PHE A 394 3.47 -18.29 -47.27
CA PHE A 394 2.86 -18.33 -48.61
C PHE A 394 3.03 -17.05 -49.44
N PRO A 395 2.75 -15.83 -48.95
CA PRO A 395 2.89 -14.60 -49.74
C PRO A 395 4.30 -14.44 -50.35
N GLY A 396 5.35 -14.62 -49.54
CA GLY A 396 6.73 -14.53 -50.02
C GLY A 396 7.11 -15.67 -50.96
N LEU A 397 6.58 -16.87 -50.72
CA LEU A 397 6.79 -18.02 -51.63
C LEU A 397 6.19 -17.76 -53.02
N VAL A 398 4.99 -17.16 -53.10
CA VAL A 398 4.38 -16.77 -54.38
C VAL A 398 5.28 -15.80 -55.13
N VAL A 399 5.76 -14.74 -54.48
CA VAL A 399 6.64 -13.74 -55.11
C VAL A 399 7.94 -14.38 -55.58
N MET A 400 8.57 -15.22 -54.75
CA MET A 400 9.80 -15.92 -55.10
C MET A 400 9.62 -16.78 -56.36
N VAL A 401 8.57 -17.60 -56.40
CA VAL A 401 8.26 -18.47 -57.53
C VAL A 401 7.98 -17.64 -58.79
N LEU A 402 7.18 -16.58 -58.68
CA LEU A 402 6.89 -15.68 -59.79
C LEU A 402 8.15 -15.03 -60.37
N VAL A 403 9.02 -14.48 -59.52
CA VAL A 403 10.26 -13.81 -59.95
C VAL A 403 11.18 -14.80 -60.65
N PHE A 404 11.40 -15.97 -60.04
CA PHE A 404 12.29 -17.00 -60.57
C PHE A 404 11.82 -17.48 -61.95
N ILE A 405 10.54 -17.84 -62.06
CA ILE A 405 9.97 -18.36 -63.29
C ILE A 405 9.95 -17.27 -64.38
N THR A 406 9.51 -16.06 -64.04
CA THR A 406 9.43 -14.94 -64.98
C THR A 406 10.80 -14.62 -65.58
N LEU A 407 11.84 -14.51 -64.73
CA LEU A 407 13.21 -14.24 -65.17
C LEU A 407 13.72 -15.35 -66.09
N LEU A 408 13.56 -16.61 -65.69
CA LEU A 408 14.03 -17.75 -66.47
C LEU A 408 13.34 -17.84 -67.83
N PHE A 409 12.00 -17.80 -67.88
CA PHE A 409 11.29 -17.88 -69.14
C PHE A 409 11.55 -16.68 -70.04
N ALA A 410 11.61 -15.46 -69.50
CA ALA A 410 11.96 -14.28 -70.28
C ALA A 410 13.33 -14.44 -70.95
N THR A 411 14.33 -14.91 -70.20
CA THR A 411 15.69 -15.11 -70.71
C THR A 411 15.76 -16.23 -71.73
N ILE A 412 15.13 -17.39 -71.46
CA ILE A 412 15.12 -18.53 -72.39
C ILE A 412 14.39 -18.17 -73.68
N LEU A 413 13.18 -17.61 -73.60
CA LEU A 413 12.39 -17.22 -74.78
C LEU A 413 13.17 -16.21 -75.64
N THR A 414 13.79 -15.22 -75.02
CA THR A 414 14.61 -14.22 -75.73
C THR A 414 15.83 -14.85 -76.39
N LEU A 415 16.55 -15.75 -75.72
CA LEU A 415 17.72 -16.41 -76.29
C LEU A 415 17.37 -17.38 -77.41
N SER A 416 16.30 -18.15 -77.23
CA SER A 416 15.84 -19.09 -78.24
C SER A 416 15.55 -18.38 -79.57
N GLU A 417 15.01 -17.16 -79.50
CA GLU A 417 14.71 -16.38 -80.68
C GLU A 417 15.96 -15.62 -81.20
N VAL A 418 16.83 -15.10 -80.33
CA VAL A 418 18.09 -14.44 -80.73
C VAL A 418 19.07 -15.41 -81.40
N ASN A 419 19.13 -16.65 -80.93
CA ASN A 419 20.01 -17.70 -81.45
C ASN A 419 19.37 -18.48 -82.61
N ALA A 420 18.08 -18.29 -82.88
CA ALA A 420 17.41 -18.94 -84.00
C ALA A 420 18.01 -18.50 -85.34
N ALA A 421 18.18 -19.46 -86.26
CA ALA A 421 18.66 -19.17 -87.61
C ALA A 421 17.76 -18.18 -88.38
N ALA A 422 16.48 -18.06 -87.98
CA ALA A 422 15.51 -17.12 -88.56
C ALA A 422 15.62 -15.69 -88.00
N TYR A 423 16.43 -15.44 -86.97
CA TYR A 423 16.53 -14.13 -86.31
C TYR A 423 16.87 -13.00 -87.27
N PHE A 424 17.87 -13.21 -88.16
CA PHE A 424 18.27 -12.21 -89.16
C PHE A 424 17.16 -11.90 -90.16
N ARG A 425 16.34 -12.89 -90.53
CA ARG A 425 15.20 -12.72 -91.43
C ARG A 425 14.07 -11.92 -90.76
N ASN A 426 13.81 -12.19 -89.48
CA ASN A 426 12.82 -11.45 -88.68
C ASN A 426 13.26 -10.00 -88.43
N LEU A 427 14.56 -9.74 -88.35
CA LEU A 427 15.12 -8.40 -88.09
C LEU A 427 15.00 -7.43 -89.27
N ILE A 428 15.00 -7.96 -90.50
CA ILE A 428 14.93 -7.20 -91.77
C ILE A 428 13.49 -7.02 -92.25
N ALA A 429 12.53 -7.77 -91.70
CA ALA A 429 11.11 -7.58 -91.99
C ALA A 429 10.66 -6.15 -91.63
N PRO A 430 9.78 -5.51 -92.43
CA PRO A 430 9.30 -4.14 -92.22
C PRO A 430 8.27 -4.06 -91.07
N VAL A 431 8.62 -4.60 -89.90
CA VAL A 431 7.85 -4.52 -88.66
C VAL A 431 8.54 -3.55 -87.71
N SER A 432 7.75 -2.80 -86.94
CA SER A 432 8.31 -1.83 -85.98
C SER A 432 9.17 -2.56 -84.94
N SER A 433 10.29 -1.93 -84.55
CA SER A 433 11.29 -2.53 -83.66
C SER A 433 10.79 -2.86 -82.24
N LEU A 434 9.59 -2.39 -81.88
CA LEU A 434 8.99 -2.57 -80.56
C LEU A 434 8.02 -3.76 -80.49
N TRP A 435 7.43 -4.18 -81.61
CA TRP A 435 6.48 -5.30 -81.62
C TRP A 435 7.11 -6.63 -81.21
N TYR A 436 8.38 -6.83 -81.55
CA TYR A 436 9.07 -8.08 -81.28
C TYR A 436 9.37 -8.31 -79.78
N PRO A 437 10.02 -7.38 -79.03
CA PRO A 437 10.17 -7.54 -77.58
C PRO A 437 8.83 -7.58 -76.85
N LEU A 438 7.83 -6.84 -77.34
CA LEU A 438 6.48 -6.82 -76.77
C LEU A 438 5.76 -8.17 -76.95
N GLY A 439 5.96 -8.87 -78.07
CA GLY A 439 5.42 -10.21 -78.30
C GLY A 439 5.99 -11.25 -77.33
N ILE A 440 7.30 -11.20 -77.07
CA ILE A 440 7.96 -12.07 -76.08
C ILE A 440 7.45 -11.74 -74.67
N LEU A 441 7.32 -10.43 -74.34
CA LEU A 441 6.78 -9.97 -73.06
C LEU A 441 5.36 -10.47 -72.84
N LEU A 442 4.47 -10.31 -73.81
CA LEU A 442 3.08 -10.77 -73.72
C LEU A 442 3.00 -12.29 -73.58
N THR A 443 3.82 -13.03 -74.34
CA THR A 443 3.89 -14.49 -74.24
C THR A 443 4.30 -14.93 -72.83
N ASN A 444 5.31 -14.27 -72.26
CA ASN A 444 5.76 -14.55 -70.89
C ASN A 444 4.68 -14.21 -69.85
N ILE A 445 3.98 -13.08 -70.01
CA ILE A 445 2.85 -12.69 -69.14
C ILE A 445 1.78 -13.77 -69.13
N VAL A 446 1.30 -14.22 -70.29
CA VAL A 446 0.26 -15.24 -70.38
C VAL A 446 0.70 -16.56 -69.73
N LEU A 447 1.94 -16.99 -69.99
CA LEU A 447 2.50 -18.21 -69.44
C LEU A 447 2.58 -18.17 -67.90
N VAL A 448 3.15 -17.10 -67.35
CA VAL A 448 3.32 -16.96 -65.90
C VAL A 448 1.98 -16.76 -65.18
N LEU A 449 1.05 -15.99 -65.76
CA LEU A 449 -0.29 -15.83 -65.20
C LEU A 449 -1.08 -17.14 -65.15
N PHE A 450 -0.92 -18.01 -66.14
CA PHE A 450 -1.48 -19.36 -66.10
C PHE A 450 -0.93 -20.15 -64.91
N GLN A 451 0.38 -20.12 -64.69
CA GLN A 451 1.00 -20.83 -63.57
C GLN A 451 0.63 -20.24 -62.21
N LEU A 452 0.52 -18.91 -62.11
CA LEU A 452 -0.01 -18.23 -60.93
C LEU A 452 -1.42 -18.72 -60.62
N THR A 453 -2.29 -18.83 -61.63
CA THR A 453 -3.66 -19.32 -61.47
C THR A 453 -3.67 -20.74 -60.90
N VAL A 454 -2.84 -21.63 -61.43
CA VAL A 454 -2.69 -23.00 -60.90
C VAL A 454 -2.24 -22.96 -59.43
N LEU A 455 -1.28 -22.11 -59.09
CA LEU A 455 -0.77 -21.97 -57.73
C LEU A 455 -1.85 -21.44 -56.78
N LEU A 456 -2.59 -20.42 -57.17
CA LEU A 456 -3.67 -19.83 -56.35
C LEU A 456 -4.83 -20.80 -56.14
N VAL A 457 -5.20 -21.59 -57.15
CA VAL A 457 -6.19 -22.67 -57.01
C VAL A 457 -5.73 -23.67 -55.94
N ILE A 458 -4.47 -24.12 -55.98
CA ILE A 458 -3.93 -25.03 -54.95
C ILE A 458 -3.96 -24.35 -53.57
N ALA A 459 -3.64 -23.06 -53.48
CA ALA A 459 -3.62 -22.33 -52.23
C ALA A 459 -5.01 -22.22 -51.58
N GLU A 460 -6.06 -22.00 -52.35
CA GLU A 460 -7.42 -21.94 -51.81
C GLU A 460 -7.92 -23.33 -51.39
N PHE A 461 -7.86 -24.30 -52.30
CA PHE A 461 -8.47 -25.62 -52.07
C PHE A 461 -7.67 -26.50 -51.10
N GLN A 462 -6.33 -26.50 -51.20
CA GLN A 462 -5.48 -27.37 -50.39
C GLN A 462 -4.96 -26.67 -49.13
N LEU A 463 -4.64 -25.38 -49.22
CA LEU A 463 -4.04 -24.63 -48.12
C LEU A 463 -5.06 -23.78 -47.35
N GLY A 464 -6.31 -23.65 -47.82
CA GLY A 464 -7.34 -22.85 -47.15
C GLY A 464 -6.97 -21.38 -47.00
N ILE A 465 -6.28 -20.82 -48.00
CA ILE A 465 -5.88 -19.40 -48.04
C ILE A 465 -6.89 -18.67 -48.93
N PRO A 466 -7.61 -17.66 -48.43
CA PRO A 466 -8.62 -16.93 -49.19
C PRO A 466 -7.99 -15.98 -50.23
N VAL A 467 -7.44 -16.54 -51.30
CA VAL A 467 -6.69 -15.77 -52.31
C VAL A 467 -7.58 -15.09 -53.36
N PHE A 468 -8.80 -15.59 -53.59
CA PHE A 468 -9.69 -15.05 -54.62
C PHE A 468 -10.58 -13.89 -54.15
N SER A 469 -10.60 -13.60 -52.86
CA SER A 469 -11.38 -12.48 -52.29
C SER A 469 -10.99 -11.13 -52.91
N HIS A 470 -9.70 -10.95 -53.22
CA HIS A 470 -9.15 -9.75 -53.87
C HIS A 470 -8.41 -10.11 -55.17
N ALA A 471 -8.97 -11.03 -55.98
CA ALA A 471 -8.30 -11.57 -57.16
C ALA A 471 -7.79 -10.49 -58.14
N GLY A 472 -8.58 -9.44 -58.38
CA GLY A 472 -8.19 -8.36 -59.29
C GLY A 472 -6.88 -7.66 -58.89
N GLU A 473 -6.70 -7.42 -57.58
CA GLU A 473 -5.50 -6.78 -57.05
C GLU A 473 -4.29 -7.71 -57.08
N VAL A 474 -4.52 -9.00 -56.77
CA VAL A 474 -3.49 -10.04 -56.84
C VAL A 474 -2.95 -10.18 -58.28
N TYR A 475 -3.84 -10.34 -59.26
CA TYR A 475 -3.46 -10.45 -60.67
C TYR A 475 -2.86 -9.15 -61.23
N GLY A 476 -3.37 -7.99 -60.81
CA GLY A 476 -2.83 -6.69 -61.21
C GLY A 476 -1.39 -6.51 -60.72
N LEU A 477 -1.14 -6.75 -59.44
CA LEU A 477 0.20 -6.65 -58.84
C LEU A 477 1.16 -7.70 -59.41
N ALA A 478 0.71 -8.95 -59.58
CA ALA A 478 1.51 -9.99 -60.23
C ALA A 478 1.91 -9.59 -61.66
N THR A 479 1.00 -9.00 -62.44
CA THR A 479 1.29 -8.57 -63.81
C THR A 479 2.37 -7.49 -63.85
N LEU A 480 2.33 -6.52 -62.94
CA LEU A 480 3.37 -5.49 -62.82
C LEU A 480 4.74 -6.10 -62.49
N LEU A 481 4.77 -7.04 -61.55
CA LEU A 481 5.97 -7.78 -61.19
C LEU A 481 6.52 -8.58 -62.38
N ILE A 482 5.65 -9.25 -63.12
CA ILE A 482 6.01 -10.04 -64.30
C ILE A 482 6.63 -9.14 -65.38
N ILE A 483 6.03 -7.98 -65.66
CA ILE A 483 6.57 -7.03 -66.66
C ILE A 483 7.99 -6.60 -66.28
N LEU A 484 8.20 -6.23 -65.02
CA LEU A 484 9.48 -5.76 -64.51
C LEU A 484 10.57 -6.84 -64.63
N PHE A 485 10.32 -8.02 -64.08
CA PHE A 485 11.29 -9.11 -64.08
C PHE A 485 11.47 -9.73 -65.47
N SER A 486 10.46 -9.69 -66.33
CA SER A 486 10.60 -10.10 -67.72
C SER A 486 11.52 -9.15 -68.48
N ALA A 487 11.43 -7.84 -68.25
CA ALA A 487 12.32 -6.86 -68.87
C ALA A 487 13.77 -7.02 -68.38
N LEU A 488 13.98 -7.37 -67.11
CA LEU A 488 15.30 -7.73 -66.57
C LEU A 488 15.83 -9.02 -67.22
N GLY A 489 15.03 -10.07 -67.32
CA GLY A 489 15.42 -11.34 -67.94
C GLY A 489 15.77 -11.20 -69.42
N MET A 490 14.97 -10.44 -70.17
CA MET A 490 15.28 -10.07 -71.55
C MET A 490 16.59 -9.28 -71.65
N SER A 491 16.81 -8.33 -70.73
CA SER A 491 18.06 -7.57 -70.69
C SER A 491 19.26 -8.49 -70.51
N ILE A 492 19.22 -9.42 -69.55
CA ILE A 492 20.29 -10.41 -69.32
C ILE A 492 20.56 -11.26 -70.58
N ALA A 493 19.50 -11.74 -71.24
CA ALA A 493 19.61 -12.47 -72.51
C ALA A 493 20.27 -11.67 -73.64
N LEU A 494 20.09 -10.34 -73.67
CA LEU A 494 20.74 -9.46 -74.64
C LEU A 494 22.22 -9.17 -74.32
N TYR A 495 22.71 -9.49 -73.13
CA TYR A 495 24.13 -9.36 -72.80
C TYR A 495 24.90 -10.67 -72.94
N VAL A 496 24.27 -11.78 -72.60
CA VAL A 496 24.92 -13.09 -72.54
C VAL A 496 24.63 -13.89 -73.80
N ARG A 497 25.67 -14.29 -74.54
CA ARG A 497 25.54 -15.00 -75.83
C ARG A 497 25.26 -16.50 -75.70
N SER A 498 25.60 -17.11 -74.56
CA SER A 498 25.46 -18.54 -74.31
C SER A 498 24.21 -18.80 -73.47
N GLU A 499 23.37 -19.74 -73.90
CA GLU A 499 22.16 -20.15 -73.16
C GLU A 499 22.49 -20.62 -71.75
N GLN A 500 23.51 -21.47 -71.59
CA GLN A 500 23.91 -22.00 -70.28
C GLN A 500 24.39 -20.88 -69.34
N THR A 501 25.17 -19.93 -69.86
CA THR A 501 25.69 -18.82 -69.06
C THR A 501 24.57 -17.86 -68.67
N ALA A 502 23.57 -17.66 -69.54
CA ALA A 502 22.46 -16.78 -69.27
C ALA A 502 21.50 -17.35 -68.22
N VAL A 503 21.17 -18.64 -68.32
CA VAL A 503 20.37 -19.36 -67.32
C VAL A 503 21.06 -19.34 -65.95
N LEU A 504 22.40 -19.52 -65.93
CA LEU A 504 23.18 -19.42 -64.70
C LEU A 504 23.15 -17.98 -64.13
N ALA A 505 23.29 -16.97 -64.99
CA ALA A 505 23.27 -15.57 -64.59
C ALA A 505 21.91 -15.15 -64.00
N THR A 506 20.82 -15.55 -64.64
CA THR A 506 19.46 -15.31 -64.12
C THR A 506 19.20 -16.01 -62.82
N THR A 507 19.69 -17.26 -62.67
CA THR A 507 19.51 -18.01 -61.43
C THR A 507 20.21 -17.34 -60.26
N PHE A 508 21.46 -16.90 -60.45
CA PHE A 508 22.17 -16.14 -59.41
C PHE A 508 21.53 -14.80 -59.11
N PHE A 509 21.02 -14.10 -60.12
CA PHE A 509 20.30 -12.84 -59.93
C PHE A 509 18.98 -13.04 -59.16
N ALA A 510 18.21 -14.07 -59.50
CA ALA A 510 16.98 -14.43 -58.80
C ALA A 510 17.26 -14.82 -57.34
N LEU A 511 18.29 -15.64 -57.11
CA LEU A 511 18.70 -16.03 -55.76
C LEU A 511 19.22 -14.83 -54.95
N GLY A 512 19.99 -13.93 -55.56
CA GLY A 512 20.41 -12.68 -54.92
C GLY A 512 19.24 -11.79 -54.53
N SER A 513 18.27 -11.61 -55.45
CA SER A 513 17.05 -10.83 -55.21
C SER A 513 16.19 -11.41 -54.08
N TYR A 514 16.16 -12.75 -53.97
CA TYR A 514 15.49 -13.48 -52.91
C TYR A 514 16.17 -13.32 -51.55
N LEU A 515 17.50 -13.44 -51.49
CA LEU A 515 18.28 -13.26 -50.27
C LEU A 515 18.20 -11.82 -49.74
N PHE A 516 18.06 -10.85 -50.64
CA PHE A 516 17.83 -9.44 -50.32
C PHE A 516 16.36 -9.11 -50.02
N SER A 517 15.52 -10.13 -49.79
CA SER A 517 14.10 -9.95 -49.43
C SER A 517 13.86 -10.10 -47.93
N ASP A 518 12.70 -9.59 -47.50
CA ASP A 518 12.23 -9.58 -46.11
C ASP A 518 11.70 -10.95 -45.64
N LEU A 519 11.63 -11.95 -46.53
CA LEU A 519 11.14 -13.29 -46.20
C LEU A 519 12.08 -14.05 -45.26
N LEU A 520 13.40 -13.97 -45.51
CA LEU A 520 14.40 -14.66 -44.69
C LEU A 520 14.80 -13.85 -43.47
N THR A 521 14.99 -12.54 -43.67
CA THR A 521 15.41 -11.61 -42.63
C THR A 521 14.57 -10.34 -42.73
N PRO A 522 13.82 -9.98 -41.68
CA PRO A 522 13.11 -8.71 -41.62
C PRO A 522 14.04 -7.53 -41.93
N LEU A 523 13.55 -6.52 -42.65
CA LEU A 523 14.34 -5.35 -43.04
C LEU A 523 14.90 -4.60 -41.83
N GLU A 524 14.15 -4.62 -40.73
CA GLU A 524 14.43 -3.96 -39.47
C GLU A 524 15.69 -4.53 -38.79
N LEU A 525 16.12 -5.74 -39.17
CA LEU A 525 17.31 -6.44 -38.64
C LEU A 525 18.53 -6.37 -39.55
N MET A 526 18.36 -5.91 -40.79
CA MET A 526 19.48 -5.69 -41.70
C MET A 526 20.26 -4.43 -41.27
N PRO A 527 21.57 -4.33 -41.54
CA PRO A 527 22.30 -3.09 -41.34
C PRO A 527 21.65 -1.93 -42.13
N LYS A 528 21.58 -0.72 -41.56
CA LYS A 528 20.84 0.44 -42.12
C LYS A 528 21.08 0.68 -43.62
N GLY A 529 22.33 0.57 -44.08
CA GLY A 529 22.67 0.75 -45.50
C GLY A 529 22.12 -0.37 -46.41
N VAL A 530 22.11 -1.61 -45.92
CA VAL A 530 21.55 -2.77 -46.62
C VAL A 530 20.02 -2.69 -46.63
N ALA A 531 19.42 -2.34 -45.49
CA ALA A 531 17.98 -2.19 -45.33
C ALA A 531 17.40 -1.13 -46.27
N GLN A 532 18.06 0.02 -46.43
CA GLN A 532 17.63 1.08 -47.36
C GLN A 532 17.59 0.59 -48.80
N VAL A 533 18.59 -0.19 -49.24
CA VAL A 533 18.62 -0.77 -50.59
C VAL A 533 17.56 -1.87 -50.74
N ALA A 534 17.39 -2.71 -49.71
CA ALA A 534 16.40 -3.78 -49.70
C ALA A 534 14.96 -3.26 -49.72
N ALA A 535 14.68 -2.11 -49.09
CA ALA A 535 13.36 -1.49 -49.10
C ALA A 535 12.87 -1.11 -50.51
N PHE A 536 13.79 -0.80 -51.43
CA PHE A 536 13.47 -0.52 -52.84
C PHE A 536 13.36 -1.80 -53.70
N ASN A 537 13.66 -2.98 -53.15
CA ASN A 537 13.58 -4.23 -53.88
C ASN A 537 12.11 -4.56 -54.24
N PRO A 538 11.76 -4.72 -55.52
CA PRO A 538 10.40 -5.05 -55.94
C PRO A 538 9.86 -6.36 -55.32
N VAL A 539 10.76 -7.29 -54.98
CA VAL A 539 10.41 -8.55 -54.28
C VAL A 539 9.87 -8.25 -52.88
N VAL A 540 10.53 -7.35 -52.15
CA VAL A 540 10.11 -6.93 -50.80
C VAL A 540 8.77 -6.23 -50.84
N ILE A 541 8.65 -5.22 -51.71
CA ILE A 541 7.42 -4.42 -51.83
C ILE A 541 6.23 -5.32 -52.18
N THR A 542 6.39 -6.25 -53.12
CA THR A 542 5.31 -7.18 -53.49
C THR A 542 5.01 -8.19 -52.40
N GLY A 543 6.04 -8.70 -51.73
CA GLY A 543 5.90 -9.64 -50.62
C GLY A 543 5.04 -9.05 -49.51
N GLU A 544 5.27 -7.78 -49.17
CA GLU A 544 4.47 -7.05 -48.19
C GLU A 544 3.02 -6.89 -48.63
N LEU A 545 2.77 -6.41 -49.85
CA LEU A 545 1.42 -6.19 -50.38
C LEU A 545 0.62 -7.49 -50.47
N PHE A 546 1.26 -8.59 -50.90
CA PHE A 546 0.63 -9.91 -50.89
C PHE A 546 0.38 -10.41 -49.47
N ARG A 547 1.22 -10.06 -48.49
CA ARG A 547 0.96 -10.40 -47.08
C ARG A 547 -0.28 -9.69 -46.58
N THR A 548 -0.41 -8.37 -46.80
CA THR A 548 -1.61 -7.60 -46.44
C THR A 548 -2.86 -8.16 -47.13
N LEU A 549 -2.78 -8.47 -48.43
CA LEU A 549 -3.90 -9.03 -49.19
C LEU A 549 -4.32 -10.42 -48.69
N PHE A 550 -3.39 -11.38 -48.60
CA PHE A 550 -3.73 -12.76 -48.27
C PHE A 550 -4.06 -12.95 -46.78
N ALA A 551 -3.33 -12.28 -45.89
CA ALA A 551 -3.48 -12.43 -44.44
C ALA A 551 -4.66 -11.61 -43.89
N TYR A 552 -4.78 -10.35 -44.32
CA TYR A 552 -5.72 -9.39 -43.76
C TYR A 552 -6.89 -9.03 -44.67
N GLN A 553 -6.84 -9.36 -45.96
CA GLN A 553 -7.94 -9.09 -46.91
C GLN A 553 -8.27 -7.60 -47.00
N ILE A 554 -7.24 -6.76 -46.94
CA ILE A 554 -7.36 -5.30 -47.01
C ILE A 554 -7.11 -4.85 -48.46
N PRO A 555 -7.99 -4.03 -49.04
CA PRO A 555 -7.82 -3.52 -50.40
C PRO A 555 -6.64 -2.54 -50.50
N LEU A 556 -5.91 -2.59 -51.61
CA LEU A 556 -4.70 -1.80 -51.86
C LEU A 556 -4.96 -0.37 -52.35
N SER A 557 -6.18 0.17 -52.21
CA SER A 557 -6.56 1.47 -52.80
C SER A 557 -5.67 2.64 -52.35
N GLU A 558 -5.10 2.59 -51.14
CA GLU A 558 -4.20 3.63 -50.62
C GLU A 558 -2.73 3.48 -51.08
N LEU A 559 -2.29 2.25 -51.38
CA LEU A 559 -0.91 1.92 -51.74
C LEU A 559 -0.68 1.79 -53.25
N ALA A 560 -1.77 1.63 -54.03
CA ALA A 560 -1.72 1.34 -55.46
C ALA A 560 -0.98 2.41 -56.27
N LEU A 561 -1.11 3.69 -55.93
CA LEU A 561 -0.58 4.79 -56.76
C LEU A 561 0.94 4.92 -56.70
N ILE A 562 1.52 4.72 -55.51
CA ILE A 562 2.98 4.75 -55.30
C ILE A 562 3.62 3.50 -55.93
N VAL A 563 3.01 2.33 -55.71
CA VAL A 563 3.48 1.07 -56.28
C VAL A 563 3.42 1.11 -57.81
N LEU A 564 2.30 1.55 -58.40
CA LEU A 564 2.19 1.75 -59.84
C LEU A 564 3.24 2.71 -60.38
N GLY A 565 3.53 3.82 -59.68
CA GLY A 565 4.56 4.78 -60.09
C GLY A 565 5.96 4.16 -60.15
N VAL A 566 6.35 3.37 -59.15
CA VAL A 566 7.65 2.71 -59.09
C VAL A 566 7.78 1.63 -60.17
N TYR A 567 6.78 0.75 -60.29
CA TYR A 567 6.79 -0.34 -61.28
C TYR A 567 6.80 0.16 -62.72
N THR A 568 5.98 1.18 -63.01
CA THR A 568 5.91 1.77 -64.36
C THR A 568 7.21 2.48 -64.72
N PHE A 569 7.84 3.20 -63.79
CA PHE A 569 9.15 3.82 -64.01
C PHE A 569 10.22 2.80 -64.36
N PHE A 570 10.38 1.75 -63.56
CA PHE A 570 11.40 0.72 -63.82
C PHE A 570 11.13 -0.06 -65.11
N ALA A 571 9.86 -0.41 -65.40
CA ALA A 571 9.49 -1.07 -66.64
C ALA A 571 9.82 -0.22 -67.87
N LEU A 572 9.56 1.09 -67.82
CA LEU A 572 9.83 2.02 -68.92
C LEU A 572 11.34 2.20 -69.14
N VAL A 573 12.11 2.34 -68.07
CA VAL A 573 13.59 2.41 -68.15
C VAL A 573 14.18 1.17 -68.79
N LEU A 574 13.72 -0.02 -68.39
CA LEU A 574 14.21 -1.28 -68.97
C LEU A 574 13.77 -1.46 -70.42
N LEU A 575 12.54 -1.07 -70.78
CA LEU A 575 12.08 -1.06 -72.17
C LEU A 575 12.92 -0.15 -73.06
N VAL A 576 13.33 1.02 -72.56
CA VAL A 576 14.23 1.95 -73.27
C VAL A 576 15.64 1.34 -73.45
N ILE A 577 16.18 0.70 -72.42
CA ILE A 577 17.49 0.02 -72.49
C ILE A 577 17.45 -1.13 -73.50
N MET A 578 16.37 -1.92 -73.51
CA MET A 578 16.16 -2.99 -74.48
C MET A 578 16.06 -2.44 -75.91
N HIS A 579 15.30 -1.37 -76.10
CA HIS A 579 15.14 -0.73 -77.41
C HIS A 579 16.46 -0.21 -77.96
N TYR A 580 17.23 0.50 -77.13
CA TYR A 580 18.55 1.02 -77.49
C TYR A 580 19.52 -0.09 -77.92
N ARG A 581 19.56 -1.21 -77.17
CA ARG A 581 20.42 -2.35 -77.50
C ARG A 581 19.97 -3.14 -78.71
N HIS A 582 18.66 -3.30 -78.90
CA HIS A 582 18.14 -3.97 -80.08
C HIS A 582 18.49 -3.18 -81.35
N ILE A 583 18.44 -1.84 -81.30
CA ILE A 583 18.92 -0.97 -82.38
C ILE A 583 20.44 -1.08 -82.58
N ALA A 584 21.22 -1.12 -81.50
CA ALA A 584 22.68 -1.26 -81.59
C ALA A 584 23.13 -2.61 -82.21
N ARG A 585 22.29 -3.65 -82.18
CA ARG A 585 22.52 -4.94 -82.86
C ARG A 585 22.07 -4.97 -84.33
N LYS A 586 21.29 -3.97 -84.78
CA LYS A 586 20.92 -3.81 -86.20
C LYS A 586 22.03 -3.15 -87.03
N LYS A 587 22.95 -2.42 -86.39
CA LYS A 587 24.20 -1.92 -86.98
C LYS A 587 25.30 -2.95 -86.80
#